data_AF-A0A8T3S0B9-F1
#
_entry.id   AF-A0A8T3S0B9-F1
#
_cell.length_a   1.000
_cell.length_b   1.000
_cell.length_c   1.000
_cell.angle_alpha   90.00
_cell.angle_beta   90.00
_cell.angle_gamma   90.00
#
_symmetry.space_group_name_H-M   'P 1'
#
loop_
_entity.id
_entity.type
_entity.pdbx_description
1 polymer ?
#
loop_
_entity_poly.entity_id
_entity_poly.type
_entity_poly.pdbx_seq_one_letter_code
_entity_poly.pdbx_strand_id
1 'polypeptide(L)'
;MQLNQFKRFIIGLLGMLLMLSAVSKTHSQSLLDTTFNTSTNCTVRSMVVQPDGKILISGCFTNVDGLPRNNIALLNADGTVDTAFNPNTNGDFVGAIATQSDGKILISSYTSGGRQPYVGFARLNADGTLDVAFNAYSSSNHNAIAVQLDGKVIIGGDFNNVGGQQRNSIARLNADGTLDTT
;
A
#
# COMPACT_ATOMS: atom_id res chain seq x y z
N MET A 1 1.49 14.58 -76.64
CA MET A 1 2.58 15.52 -76.31
C MET A 1 2.03 16.68 -75.47
N GLN A 2 1.57 16.43 -74.22
CA GLN A 2 1.24 17.44 -73.19
C GLN A 2 1.04 16.75 -71.82
N LEU A 3 2.08 16.11 -71.26
CA LEU A 3 2.00 15.56 -69.88
C LEU A 3 3.32 15.68 -69.08
N ASN A 4 4.38 16.25 -69.66
CA ASN A 4 5.71 16.31 -69.02
C ASN A 4 6.11 17.69 -68.48
N GLN A 5 5.21 18.68 -68.49
CA GLN A 5 5.48 20.03 -67.96
C GLN A 5 4.90 20.30 -66.56
N PHE A 6 4.19 19.33 -65.96
CA PHE A 6 3.58 19.51 -64.62
C PHE A 6 4.35 18.85 -63.47
N LYS A 7 5.39 18.05 -63.75
CA LYS A 7 6.20 17.38 -62.72
C LYS A 7 7.41 18.20 -62.23
N ARG A 8 7.64 19.40 -62.76
CA ARG A 8 8.79 20.26 -62.38
C ARG A 8 8.50 21.26 -61.26
N PHE A 9 7.32 21.22 -60.63
CA PHE A 9 6.96 22.14 -59.54
C PHE A 9 6.91 21.54 -58.13
N ILE A 10 7.29 20.26 -57.95
CA ILE A 10 7.23 19.58 -56.63
C ILE A 10 8.62 19.37 -55.99
N ILE A 11 9.72 19.66 -56.70
CA ILE A 11 11.09 19.39 -56.20
C ILE A 11 11.72 20.64 -55.52
N GLY A 12 11.02 21.78 -55.51
CA GLY A 12 11.50 23.04 -54.92
C GLY A 12 11.10 23.32 -53.46
N LEU A 13 10.50 22.37 -52.75
CA LEU A 13 10.08 22.53 -51.34
C LEU A 13 10.56 21.37 -50.45
N LEU A 14 11.73 20.79 -50.79
CA LEU A 14 12.32 19.65 -50.07
C LEU A 14 13.71 19.97 -49.51
N GLY A 15 14.05 21.26 -49.37
CA GLY A 15 15.39 21.72 -48.97
C GLY A 15 15.45 22.67 -47.78
N MET A 16 14.35 22.87 -47.04
CA MET A 16 14.31 23.78 -45.89
C MET A 16 13.46 23.18 -44.76
N LEU A 17 13.90 22.05 -44.21
CA LEU A 17 13.52 21.63 -42.86
C LEU A 17 14.52 20.62 -42.29
N LEU A 18 15.77 21.06 -42.15
CA LEU A 18 16.72 20.46 -41.22
C LEU A 18 17.21 21.58 -40.32
N MET A 19 17.00 21.39 -39.02
CA MET A 19 17.35 22.19 -37.83
C MET A 19 16.17 22.87 -37.12
N LEU A 20 16.15 22.66 -35.79
CA LEU A 20 15.15 22.96 -34.75
C LEU A 20 14.01 21.92 -34.69
N SER A 21 13.90 21.07 -33.68
CA SER A 21 14.49 21.03 -32.35
C SER A 21 14.65 19.57 -31.94
N ALA A 22 15.53 19.29 -30.98
CA ALA A 22 15.39 18.10 -30.15
C ALA A 22 13.90 17.90 -29.83
N VAL A 23 13.38 16.67 -29.93
CA VAL A 23 12.19 16.33 -29.18
C VAL A 23 12.61 16.56 -27.74
N SER A 24 12.23 17.71 -27.18
CA SER A 24 12.15 17.85 -25.74
C SER A 24 11.43 16.60 -25.30
N LYS A 25 12.09 15.79 -24.48
CA LYS A 25 11.42 14.80 -23.65
C LYS A 25 10.57 15.64 -22.73
N THR A 26 9.46 16.15 -23.25
CA THR A 26 8.42 16.76 -22.45
C THR A 26 8.06 15.64 -21.51
N HIS A 27 8.36 15.85 -20.22
CA HIS A 27 7.52 15.26 -19.21
C HIS A 27 6.13 15.79 -19.54
N SER A 28 5.42 15.07 -20.41
CA SER A 28 3.98 15.16 -20.44
C SER A 28 3.64 14.98 -18.98
N GLN A 29 3.18 16.05 -18.34
CA GLN A 29 2.45 15.88 -17.10
C GLN A 29 1.40 14.85 -17.48
N SER A 30 1.54 13.65 -16.93
CA SER A 30 0.50 12.64 -17.04
C SER A 30 -0.79 13.39 -16.73
N LEU A 31 -1.77 13.32 -17.63
CA LEU A 31 -3.08 13.90 -17.36
C LEU A 31 -3.48 13.41 -15.96
N LEU A 32 -3.87 14.33 -15.09
CA LEU A 32 -4.41 13.98 -13.79
C LEU A 32 -5.54 12.99 -14.03
N ASP A 33 -5.44 11.80 -13.45
CA ASP A 33 -6.54 10.84 -13.47
C ASP A 33 -7.62 11.36 -12.53
N THR A 34 -8.61 12.05 -13.09
CA THR A 34 -9.73 12.61 -12.33
C THR A 34 -10.73 11.54 -11.88
N THR A 35 -10.57 10.30 -12.34
CA THR A 35 -11.43 9.17 -11.94
C THR A 35 -10.93 8.50 -10.66
N PHE A 36 -9.64 8.61 -10.34
CA PHE A 36 -9.08 8.18 -9.07
C PHE A 36 -9.27 9.28 -8.00
N ASN A 37 -10.47 9.35 -7.42
CA ASN A 37 -10.89 10.44 -6.53
C ASN A 37 -11.39 9.98 -5.16
N THR A 38 -10.90 8.83 -4.68
CA THR A 38 -11.20 8.26 -3.36
C THR A 38 -10.99 9.29 -2.25
N SER A 39 -11.94 9.35 -1.32
CA SER A 39 -11.97 10.28 -0.20
C SER A 39 -12.03 9.54 1.13
N THR A 40 -11.30 10.05 2.13
CA THR A 40 -11.33 9.56 3.51
C THR A 40 -11.66 10.71 4.46
N ASN A 41 -12.32 10.41 5.58
CA ASN A 41 -12.65 11.44 6.58
C ASN A 41 -11.52 11.73 7.59
N CYS A 42 -10.39 11.03 7.50
CA CYS A 42 -9.19 11.24 8.30
C CYS A 42 -7.96 10.85 7.48
N THR A 43 -6.77 11.15 8.01
CA THR A 43 -5.49 10.88 7.37
C THR A 43 -5.27 9.40 7.07
N VAL A 44 -4.90 9.10 5.82
CA VAL A 44 -4.25 7.84 5.43
C VAL A 44 -2.79 7.92 5.85
N ARG A 45 -2.35 6.98 6.69
CA ARG A 45 -0.99 6.91 7.27
C ARG A 45 -0.07 5.98 6.51
N SER A 46 -0.61 4.94 5.87
CA SER A 46 0.18 3.97 5.12
C SER A 46 -0.64 3.42 3.96
N MET A 47 0.06 3.02 2.89
CA MET A 47 -0.53 2.42 1.69
C MET A 47 0.39 1.34 1.13
N VAL A 48 -0.20 0.29 0.58
CA VAL A 48 0.51 -0.79 -0.11
C VAL A 48 -0.25 -1.15 -1.37
N VAL A 49 0.44 -1.16 -2.51
CA VAL A 49 -0.09 -1.68 -3.77
C VAL A 49 0.19 -3.18 -3.82
N GLN A 50 -0.87 -3.97 -4.00
CA GLN A 50 -0.80 -5.41 -4.13
C GLN A 50 -0.44 -5.82 -5.58
N PRO A 51 0.07 -7.04 -5.82
CA PRO A 51 0.43 -7.50 -7.16
C PRO A 51 -0.71 -7.49 -8.18
N ASP A 52 -1.96 -7.57 -7.73
CA ASP A 52 -3.17 -7.51 -8.57
C ASP A 52 -3.62 -6.06 -8.89
N GLY A 53 -2.87 -5.06 -8.40
CA GLY A 53 -3.17 -3.65 -8.58
C GLY A 53 -4.13 -3.06 -7.55
N LYS A 54 -4.67 -3.86 -6.62
CA LYS A 54 -5.44 -3.32 -5.49
C LYS A 54 -4.56 -2.54 -4.54
N ILE A 55 -5.17 -1.61 -3.81
CA ILE A 55 -4.45 -0.67 -2.93
C ILE A 55 -5.01 -0.81 -1.53
N LEU A 56 -4.20 -1.33 -0.62
CA LEU A 56 -4.53 -1.36 0.80
C LEU A 56 -4.16 -0.01 1.41
N ILE A 57 -5.09 0.63 2.11
CA ILE A 57 -4.86 1.88 2.83
C ILE A 57 -5.14 1.70 4.32
N SER A 58 -4.38 2.39 5.17
CA SER A 58 -4.62 2.41 6.61
C SER A 58 -4.48 3.81 7.21
N GLY A 59 -5.11 4.06 8.35
CA GLY A 59 -5.08 5.36 9.01
C GLY A 59 -6.05 5.47 10.18
N CYS A 60 -6.49 6.70 10.44
CA CYS A 60 -7.47 7.06 11.48
C CYS A 60 -8.90 7.25 10.94
N PHE A 61 -9.13 6.90 9.68
CA PHE A 61 -10.42 7.14 9.02
C PHE A 61 -11.46 6.14 9.52
N THR A 62 -12.72 6.57 9.54
CA THR A 62 -13.88 5.73 9.82
C THR A 62 -14.82 5.63 8.61
N ASN A 63 -14.48 6.35 7.54
CA ASN A 63 -15.26 6.40 6.32
C ASN A 63 -14.34 6.53 5.09
N VAL A 64 -14.67 5.78 4.04
CA VAL A 64 -14.06 5.90 2.71
C VAL A 64 -15.20 5.96 1.69
N ASP A 65 -15.29 7.05 0.93
CA ASP A 65 -16.34 7.30 -0.08
C ASP A 65 -17.78 7.05 0.41
N GLY A 66 -18.09 7.52 1.63
CA GLY A 66 -19.40 7.37 2.24
C GLY A 66 -19.64 5.99 2.87
N LEU A 67 -18.77 5.01 2.64
CA LEU A 67 -18.86 3.69 3.25
C LEU A 67 -18.14 3.64 4.61
N PRO A 68 -18.77 3.08 5.66
CA PRO A 68 -18.08 2.83 6.92
C PRO A 68 -16.90 1.87 6.72
N ARG A 69 -15.70 2.36 7.00
CA ARG A 69 -14.44 1.62 6.92
C ARG A 69 -13.54 2.13 8.02
N ASN A 70 -13.32 1.29 9.03
CA ASN A 70 -12.59 1.70 10.22
C ASN A 70 -11.12 1.34 10.06
N ASN A 71 -10.31 2.37 9.91
CA ASN A 71 -8.85 2.39 9.97
C ASN A 71 -8.10 1.62 8.88
N ILE A 72 -8.77 0.76 8.13
CA ILE A 72 -8.21 -0.01 7.03
C ILE A 72 -9.28 -0.21 5.94
N ALA A 73 -8.86 -0.11 4.68
CA ALA A 73 -9.70 -0.38 3.53
C ALA A 73 -8.86 -0.92 2.39
N LEU A 74 -9.48 -1.71 1.52
CA LEU A 74 -8.91 -2.15 0.26
C LEU A 74 -9.63 -1.41 -0.86
N LEU A 75 -8.87 -0.82 -1.76
CA LEU A 75 -9.36 -0.17 -2.97
C LEU A 75 -9.05 -1.07 -4.16
N ASN A 76 -9.94 -1.08 -5.15
CA ASN A 76 -9.66 -1.63 -6.47
C ASN A 76 -8.64 -0.73 -7.19
N ALA A 77 -8.09 -1.23 -8.29
CA ALA A 77 -7.08 -0.51 -9.08
C ALA A 77 -7.59 0.85 -9.64
N ASP A 78 -8.91 1.01 -9.77
CA ASP A 78 -9.58 2.25 -10.20
C ASP A 78 -9.87 3.23 -9.04
N GLY A 79 -9.48 2.89 -7.81
CA GLY A 79 -9.72 3.70 -6.61
C GLY A 79 -11.07 3.45 -5.93
N THR A 80 -11.96 2.64 -6.53
CA THR A 80 -13.23 2.29 -5.87
C THR A 80 -13.01 1.38 -4.66
N VAL A 81 -13.82 1.55 -3.61
CA VAL A 81 -13.72 0.71 -2.40
C VAL A 81 -14.12 -0.74 -2.69
N ASP A 82 -13.27 -1.70 -2.33
CA ASP A 82 -13.65 -3.12 -2.30
C ASP A 82 -14.63 -3.34 -1.14
N THR A 83 -15.89 -3.57 -1.49
CA THR A 83 -16.96 -3.67 -0.49
C THR A 83 -16.89 -4.96 0.33
N ALA A 84 -16.21 -6.00 -0.16
CA ALA A 84 -16.09 -7.29 0.52
C ALA A 84 -15.04 -7.27 1.63
N PHE A 85 -14.04 -6.39 1.52
CA PHE A 85 -13.01 -6.21 2.54
C PHE A 85 -13.45 -5.20 3.60
N ASN A 86 -13.86 -5.70 4.78
CA ASN A 86 -14.30 -4.88 5.90
C ASN A 86 -13.78 -5.42 7.25
N PRO A 87 -12.47 -5.29 7.53
CA PRO A 87 -11.88 -5.76 8.78
C PRO A 87 -12.42 -4.97 9.97
N ASN A 88 -12.62 -5.66 11.09
CA ASN A 88 -12.85 -4.99 12.36
C ASN A 88 -11.56 -4.99 13.19
N THR A 89 -10.82 -3.88 13.13
CA THR A 89 -9.54 -3.75 13.83
C THR A 89 -9.67 -3.39 15.32
N ASN A 90 -10.88 -3.08 15.80
CA ASN A 90 -11.21 -2.75 17.21
C ASN A 90 -10.30 -1.70 17.87
N GLY A 91 -9.55 -0.92 17.09
CA GLY A 91 -8.61 0.11 17.55
C GLY A 91 -8.96 1.50 17.04
N ASP A 92 -8.24 2.51 17.53
CA ASP A 92 -8.46 3.92 17.17
C ASP A 92 -7.82 4.30 15.82
N PHE A 93 -6.78 3.58 15.39
CA PHE A 93 -6.14 3.74 14.09
C PHE A 93 -5.28 2.52 13.74
N VAL A 94 -4.92 2.37 12.46
CA VAL A 94 -3.89 1.43 12.00
C VAL A 94 -2.72 2.23 11.42
N GLY A 95 -1.55 2.07 12.02
CA GLY A 95 -0.37 2.88 11.71
C GLY A 95 0.33 2.45 10.43
N ALA A 96 0.94 1.28 10.47
CA ALA A 96 1.70 0.67 9.38
C ALA A 96 1.03 -0.60 8.90
N ILE A 97 1.16 -0.86 7.60
CA ILE A 97 0.69 -2.08 6.94
C ILE A 97 1.80 -2.66 6.07
N ALA A 98 1.82 -3.99 5.97
CA ALA A 98 2.67 -4.72 5.03
C ALA A 98 1.97 -5.98 4.53
N THR A 99 2.15 -6.34 3.27
CA THR A 99 1.59 -7.55 2.67
C THR A 99 2.64 -8.64 2.59
N GLN A 100 2.27 -9.86 2.95
CA GLN A 100 3.08 -11.06 2.74
C GLN A 100 2.81 -11.65 1.35
N SER A 101 3.71 -12.52 0.87
CA SER A 101 3.60 -13.14 -0.46
C SER A 101 2.39 -14.07 -0.62
N ASP A 102 1.82 -14.54 0.49
CA ASP A 102 0.61 -15.35 0.52
C ASP A 102 -0.69 -14.52 0.60
N GLY A 103 -0.58 -13.20 0.47
CA GLY A 103 -1.71 -12.26 0.53
C GLY A 103 -2.15 -11.90 1.94
N LYS A 104 -1.55 -12.46 3.00
CA LYS A 104 -1.84 -12.02 4.37
C LYS A 104 -1.29 -10.61 4.61
N ILE A 105 -1.91 -9.92 5.57
CA ILE A 105 -1.68 -8.50 5.82
C ILE A 105 -1.24 -8.32 7.27
N LEU A 106 -0.07 -7.77 7.48
CA LEU A 106 0.43 -7.37 8.80
C LEU A 106 -0.03 -5.94 9.08
N ILE A 107 -0.54 -5.71 10.29
CA ILE A 107 -1.05 -4.41 10.72
C ILE A 107 -0.47 -4.02 12.08
N SER A 108 -0.15 -2.74 12.27
CA SER A 108 0.25 -2.20 13.57
C SER A 108 -0.88 -1.43 14.26
N SER A 109 -0.69 -1.18 15.55
CA SER A 109 -1.64 -0.46 16.42
C SER A 109 -3.01 -1.16 16.54
N TYR A 110 -3.01 -2.48 16.39
CA TYR A 110 -4.19 -3.30 16.67
C TYR A 110 -4.42 -3.38 18.18
N THR A 111 -5.62 -3.04 18.62
CA THR A 111 -6.07 -3.25 20.00
C THR A 111 -7.10 -4.35 19.99
N SER A 112 -6.75 -5.53 20.53
CA SER A 112 -7.76 -6.54 20.77
C SER A 112 -8.75 -5.99 21.80
N GLY A 113 -10.05 -5.99 21.49
CA GLY A 113 -11.13 -5.51 22.37
C GLY A 113 -11.34 -6.39 23.61
N GLY A 114 -10.29 -6.58 24.42
CA GLY A 114 -10.33 -7.27 25.71
C GLY A 114 -10.35 -8.80 25.65
N ARG A 115 -10.09 -9.44 24.50
CA ARG A 115 -10.23 -10.91 24.37
C ARG A 115 -8.94 -11.68 24.09
N GLN A 116 -7.86 -11.02 23.70
CA GLN A 116 -6.58 -11.68 23.42
C GLN A 116 -5.38 -10.72 23.68
N PRO A 117 -4.18 -11.24 23.93
CA PRO A 117 -2.99 -10.45 24.27
C PRO A 117 -2.31 -9.74 23.07
N TYR A 118 -2.94 -9.69 21.90
CA TYR A 118 -2.42 -9.00 20.71
C TYR A 118 -2.51 -7.48 20.90
N VAL A 119 -1.49 -6.89 21.50
CA VAL A 119 -1.37 -5.44 21.67
C VAL A 119 -0.33 -4.91 20.69
N GLY A 120 -0.78 -4.03 19.81
CA GLY A 120 0.09 -3.23 18.94
C GLY A 120 0.48 -3.86 17.61
N PHE A 121 0.21 -5.15 17.40
CA PHE A 121 0.53 -5.86 16.15
C PHE A 121 -0.43 -7.03 15.91
N ALA A 122 -0.86 -7.24 14.66
CA ALA A 122 -1.69 -8.36 14.26
C ALA A 122 -1.46 -8.75 12.80
N ARG A 123 -1.98 -9.92 12.41
CA ARG A 123 -2.07 -10.34 11.02
C ARG A 123 -3.52 -10.59 10.63
N LEU A 124 -3.92 -10.15 9.45
CA LEU A 124 -5.17 -10.48 8.80
C LEU A 124 -4.91 -11.48 7.67
N ASN A 125 -5.89 -12.32 7.41
CA ASN A 125 -5.99 -13.08 6.16
C ASN A 125 -6.27 -12.13 4.99
N ALA A 126 -6.10 -12.63 3.77
CA ALA A 126 -6.33 -11.84 2.54
C ALA A 126 -7.76 -11.29 2.42
N ASP A 127 -8.74 -11.96 3.05
CA ASP A 127 -10.14 -11.53 3.12
C ASP A 127 -10.41 -10.48 4.21
N GLY A 128 -9.40 -10.10 5.00
CA GLY A 128 -9.50 -9.14 6.09
C GLY A 128 -9.94 -9.73 7.43
N THR A 129 -10.18 -11.04 7.52
CA THR A 129 -10.43 -11.72 8.80
C THR A 129 -9.14 -11.81 9.62
N LEU A 130 -9.24 -11.83 10.95
CA LEU A 130 -8.08 -11.96 11.83
C LEU A 130 -7.43 -13.35 11.69
N ASP A 131 -6.12 -13.40 11.46
CA ASP A 131 -5.34 -14.63 11.52
C ASP A 131 -4.97 -14.94 12.99
N VAL A 132 -5.82 -15.71 13.65
CA VAL A 132 -5.64 -16.10 15.06
C VAL A 132 -4.46 -17.05 15.30
N ALA A 133 -3.92 -17.66 14.24
CA ALA A 133 -2.73 -18.51 14.36
C ALA A 133 -1.43 -17.70 14.43
N PHE A 134 -1.48 -16.41 14.11
CA PHE A 134 -0.33 -15.54 14.19
C PHE A 134 -0.10 -15.05 15.63
N ASN A 135 0.98 -15.52 16.25
CA ASN A 135 1.17 -15.47 17.69
C ASN A 135 2.11 -14.33 18.12
N ALA A 136 1.80 -13.10 17.72
CA ALA A 136 2.61 -11.93 18.07
C ALA A 136 2.21 -11.33 19.43
N TYR A 137 3.20 -11.14 20.29
CA TYR A 137 3.05 -10.47 21.58
C TYR A 137 4.06 -9.35 21.70
N SER A 138 3.56 -8.18 22.08
CA SER A 138 4.37 -6.98 22.22
C SER A 138 3.73 -6.03 23.22
N SER A 139 4.56 -5.26 23.92
CA SER A 139 4.10 -4.44 25.05
C SER A 139 3.46 -3.11 24.68
N SER A 140 3.48 -2.69 23.41
CA SER A 140 3.13 -1.31 23.01
C SER A 140 2.89 -1.16 21.50
N ASN A 141 2.69 0.08 21.04
CA ASN A 141 2.43 0.47 19.66
C ASN A 141 3.64 0.22 18.73
N HIS A 142 3.36 -0.27 17.52
CA HIS A 142 4.37 -0.46 16.46
C HIS A 142 4.16 0.58 15.37
N ASN A 143 5.26 1.19 14.94
CA ASN A 143 5.27 2.30 13.99
C ASN A 143 5.76 1.87 12.61
N ALA A 144 6.43 0.72 12.48
CA ALA A 144 6.98 0.22 11.22
C ALA A 144 6.91 -1.30 11.11
N ILE A 145 6.69 -1.79 9.89
CA ILE A 145 6.64 -3.22 9.54
C ILE A 145 7.38 -3.40 8.21
N ALA A 146 8.27 -4.40 8.14
CA ALA A 146 8.86 -4.84 6.89
C ALA A 146 8.85 -6.38 6.80
N VAL A 147 8.52 -6.91 5.63
CA VAL A 147 8.53 -8.36 5.36
C VAL A 147 9.80 -8.72 4.61
N GLN A 148 10.53 -9.71 5.11
CA GLN A 148 11.72 -10.26 4.47
C GLN A 148 11.34 -11.33 3.44
N LEU A 149 12.23 -11.61 2.49
CA LEU A 149 11.99 -12.61 1.44
C LEU A 149 11.81 -14.04 1.98
N ASP A 150 12.35 -14.33 3.16
CA ASP A 150 12.20 -15.61 3.86
C ASP A 150 10.90 -15.70 4.69
N GLY A 151 10.03 -14.68 4.61
CA GLY A 151 8.77 -14.61 5.33
C GLY A 151 8.88 -14.11 6.78
N LYS A 152 10.10 -13.84 7.28
CA LYS A 152 10.30 -13.18 8.57
C LYS A 152 9.84 -11.73 8.51
N VAL A 153 9.53 -11.17 9.67
CA VAL A 153 8.98 -9.82 9.80
C VAL A 153 9.88 -8.98 10.68
N ILE A 154 10.30 -7.81 10.21
CA ILE A 154 10.93 -6.79 11.04
C ILE A 154 9.84 -5.86 11.55
N ILE A 155 9.81 -5.64 12.86
CA ILE A 155 8.93 -4.69 13.52
C ILE A 155 9.75 -3.57 14.16
N GLY A 156 9.23 -2.35 14.08
CA GLY A 156 9.83 -1.17 14.71
C GLY A 156 8.78 -0.31 15.42
N GLY A 157 9.13 0.34 16.53
CA GLY A 157 8.20 1.21 17.25
C GLY A 157 8.57 1.47 18.71
N ASP A 158 7.56 1.78 19.52
CA ASP A 158 7.72 2.23 20.91
C ASP A 158 7.50 1.07 21.89
N PHE A 159 8.19 -0.05 21.67
CA PHE A 159 8.14 -1.23 22.52
C PHE A 159 9.49 -1.52 23.18
N ASN A 160 9.45 -2.19 24.33
CA ASN A 160 10.63 -2.66 25.07
C ASN A 160 10.62 -4.18 25.31
N ASN A 161 9.57 -4.87 24.85
CA ASN A 161 9.40 -6.30 25.00
C ASN A 161 8.66 -6.89 23.79
N VAL A 162 9.14 -8.04 23.32
CA VAL A 162 8.50 -8.85 22.28
C VAL A 162 8.57 -10.31 22.70
N GLY A 163 7.44 -11.01 22.70
CA GLY A 163 7.39 -12.43 23.09
C GLY A 163 7.95 -12.73 24.50
N GLY A 164 7.82 -11.77 25.44
CA GLY A 164 8.37 -11.90 26.79
C GLY A 164 9.85 -11.56 26.92
N GLN A 165 10.58 -11.34 25.83
CA GLN A 165 12.01 -11.00 25.85
C GLN A 165 12.24 -9.49 25.67
N GLN A 166 13.30 -8.96 26.33
CA GLN A 166 13.67 -7.56 26.17
C GLN A 166 14.16 -7.29 24.73
N ARG A 167 13.43 -6.41 24.05
CA ARG A 167 13.72 -5.91 22.70
C ARG A 167 13.28 -4.47 22.64
N ASN A 168 14.24 -3.56 22.49
CA ASN A 168 13.96 -2.13 22.48
C ASN A 168 13.81 -1.68 21.04
N SER A 169 12.61 -1.23 20.69
CA SER A 169 12.24 -0.53 19.47
C SER A 169 12.40 -1.24 18.14
N ILE A 170 13.18 -2.33 18.06
CA ILE A 170 13.31 -3.16 16.87
C ILE A 170 13.39 -4.64 17.26
N ALA A 171 12.69 -5.48 16.51
CA ALA A 171 12.77 -6.93 16.64
C ALA A 171 12.47 -7.60 15.30
N ARG A 172 12.91 -8.85 15.17
CA ARG A 172 12.52 -9.74 14.08
C ARG A 172 11.60 -10.81 14.62
N LEU A 173 10.54 -11.11 13.89
CA LEU A 173 9.61 -12.20 14.14
C LEU A 173 9.77 -13.27 13.07
N ASN A 174 9.50 -14.51 13.44
CA ASN A 174 9.29 -15.60 12.51
C ASN A 174 7.97 -15.42 11.74
N ALA A 175 7.77 -16.21 10.68
CA ALA A 175 6.56 -16.15 9.86
C ALA A 175 5.26 -16.47 10.64
N ASP A 176 5.36 -17.13 11.80
CA ASP A 176 4.24 -17.42 12.70
C ASP A 176 3.98 -16.31 13.75
N GLY A 177 4.81 -15.25 13.77
CA GLY A 177 4.69 -14.13 14.69
C GLY A 177 5.46 -14.29 15.99
N THR A 178 6.09 -15.44 16.23
CA THR A 178 6.97 -15.63 17.39
C THR A 178 8.26 -14.81 17.24
N LEU A 179 8.87 -14.41 18.35
CA LEU A 179 10.16 -13.70 18.32
C LEU A 179 11.24 -14.59 17.70
N ASP A 180 11.97 -14.05 16.74
CA ASP A 180 13.20 -14.66 16.24
C ASP A 180 14.35 -14.37 17.21
N THR A 181 14.94 -15.44 17.75
CA THR A 181 16.06 -15.39 18.70
C THR A 181 17.41 -15.73 18.07
N THR A 182 17.44 -15.94 16.75
CA THR A 182 18.65 -16.28 15.98
C THR A 182 19.25 -15.08 15.25
#